data_AF-T0YIA3-F1
#
_entry.id   AF-T0YIA3-F1
#
_cell.length_a   1.000
_cell.length_b   1.000
_cell.length_c   1.000
_cell.angle_alpha   90.00
_cell.angle_beta   90.00
_cell.angle_gamma   90.00
#
_symmetry.space_group_name_H-M   'P 1'
#
loop_
_entity.id
_entity.type
_entity.pdbx_description
1 polymer ?
#
loop_
_entity_poly.entity_id
_entity_poly.type
_entity_poly.pdbx_seq_one_letter_code
_entity_poly.pdbx_strand_id
1 'polypeptide(L)'
;LLEMGGDVWFRKQILGSLALLGFLFQTSCITVNLLPQNTGLTEEIVSGKGSPDKLLLIPVDGFIGDRAQKGIPFLGGREDTVTAMRSMLKKAEHDPSVRGVIFLIDSPGGSVTASDRIYHMIRSFRQRHPIPVFALVEDIGASGAYYIAMGADEVWVHPTSIVGSIGVVVFNVGVTGLMKKIGVTDRSITSGEEKEMGSPFRHMSTKDQQ
;
A
#
# COMPACT_ATOMS: atom_id res chain seq x y z
N LEU A 1 0.01 -75.41 -13.46
CA LEU A 1 -0.92 -74.48 -14.18
C LEU A 1 -1.40 -73.37 -13.24
N LEU A 2 -0.49 -72.66 -12.57
CA LEU A 2 -0.82 -71.59 -11.62
C LEU A 2 0.35 -70.59 -11.59
N GLU A 3 0.57 -69.85 -12.67
CA GLU A 3 1.62 -68.80 -12.66
C GLU A 3 1.46 -67.70 -13.73
N MET A 4 0.23 -67.32 -14.09
CA MET A 4 0.01 -66.22 -15.06
C MET A 4 -1.12 -65.25 -14.67
N GLY A 5 -1.41 -65.09 -13.37
CA GLY A 5 -2.49 -64.21 -12.87
C GLY A 5 -2.03 -62.91 -12.18
N GLY A 6 -0.79 -62.85 -11.68
CA GLY A 6 -0.32 -61.74 -10.84
C GLY A 6 0.01 -60.45 -11.61
N ASP A 7 0.64 -60.58 -12.79
CA ASP A 7 1.14 -59.44 -13.56
C ASP A 7 0.04 -58.55 -14.13
N VAL A 8 -1.09 -59.13 -14.54
CA VAL A 8 -2.21 -58.37 -15.12
C VAL A 8 -2.96 -57.60 -14.04
N TRP A 9 -3.08 -58.17 -12.84
CA TRP A 9 -3.74 -57.51 -11.70
C TRP A 9 -2.89 -56.35 -11.16
N PHE A 10 -1.57 -56.56 -11.04
CA PHE A 10 -0.64 -55.53 -10.59
C PHE A 10 -0.52 -54.36 -11.60
N ARG A 11 -0.47 -54.66 -12.91
CA ARG A 11 -0.48 -53.62 -13.96
C ARG A 11 -1.79 -52.82 -13.98
N LYS A 12 -2.94 -53.46 -13.75
CA LYS A 12 -4.23 -52.74 -13.66
C LYS A 12 -4.33 -51.87 -12.41
N GLN A 13 -3.77 -52.29 -11.28
CA GLN A 13 -3.68 -51.44 -10.09
C GLN A 13 -2.76 -50.24 -10.29
N ILE A 14 -1.60 -50.42 -10.95
CA ILE A 14 -0.67 -49.33 -11.25
C ILE A 14 -1.26 -48.33 -12.26
N LEU A 15 -1.93 -48.82 -13.32
CA LEU A 15 -2.61 -47.91 -14.25
C LEU A 15 -3.78 -47.18 -13.58
N GLY A 16 -4.52 -47.85 -12.69
CA GLY A 16 -5.62 -47.25 -11.94
C GLY A 16 -5.14 -46.16 -10.98
N SER A 17 -4.01 -46.38 -10.28
CA SER A 17 -3.44 -45.40 -9.36
C SER A 17 -2.78 -44.23 -10.08
N LEU A 18 -2.12 -44.45 -11.23
CA LEU A 18 -1.62 -43.38 -12.10
C LEU A 18 -2.75 -42.53 -12.70
N ALA A 19 -3.87 -43.14 -13.10
CA ALA A 19 -5.04 -42.43 -13.59
C ALA A 19 -5.71 -41.60 -12.48
N LEU A 20 -5.77 -42.14 -11.25
CA LEU A 20 -6.31 -41.40 -10.09
C LEU A 20 -5.40 -40.23 -9.68
N LEU A 21 -4.06 -40.41 -9.76
CA LEU A 21 -3.10 -39.32 -9.55
C LEU A 21 -3.26 -38.23 -10.61
N GLY A 22 -3.43 -38.61 -11.88
CA GLY A 22 -3.68 -37.66 -12.98
C GLY A 22 -5.00 -36.89 -12.81
N PHE A 23 -6.04 -37.53 -12.28
CA PHE A 23 -7.33 -36.89 -12.01
C PHE A 23 -7.30 -35.95 -10.79
N LEU A 24 -6.48 -36.26 -9.77
CA LEU A 24 -6.21 -35.37 -8.63
C LEU A 24 -5.40 -34.13 -9.04
N PHE A 25 -4.50 -34.25 -10.03
CA PHE A 25 -3.80 -33.10 -10.62
C PHE A 25 -4.72 -32.19 -11.46
N GLN A 26 -5.78 -32.73 -12.07
CA GLN A 26 -6.76 -31.92 -12.83
C GLN A 26 -7.74 -31.14 -11.93
N THR A 27 -7.92 -31.55 -10.67
CA THR A 27 -8.85 -30.89 -9.74
C THR A 27 -8.18 -29.89 -8.80
N SER A 28 -6.86 -29.73 -8.91
CA SER A 28 -6.09 -28.69 -8.21
C SER A 28 -5.37 -27.78 -9.19
N CYS A 29 -6.13 -27.08 -10.04
CA CYS A 29 -5.66 -25.83 -10.63
C CYS A 29 -5.59 -24.76 -9.53
N ILE A 30 -4.66 -24.90 -8.58
CA ILE A 30 -4.07 -23.71 -7.97
C ILE A 30 -3.18 -23.15 -9.07
N THR A 31 -3.69 -22.17 -9.80
CA THR A 31 -2.85 -21.36 -10.70
C THR A 31 -1.92 -20.53 -9.82
N VAL A 32 -0.82 -21.14 -9.39
CA VAL A 32 0.30 -20.40 -8.82
C VAL A 32 0.93 -19.65 -9.99
N ASN A 33 0.60 -18.36 -10.09
CA ASN A 33 1.28 -17.47 -11.02
C ASN A 33 2.75 -17.32 -10.57
N LEU A 34 3.62 -18.16 -11.13
CA LEU A 34 5.07 -18.22 -10.86
C LEU A 34 5.88 -17.16 -11.64
N LEU A 35 5.20 -16.29 -12.36
CA LEU A 35 5.78 -15.13 -13.03
C LEU A 35 5.30 -13.88 -12.31
N PRO A 36 6.15 -12.86 -12.11
CA PRO A 36 5.68 -11.58 -11.58
C PRO A 36 4.62 -11.07 -12.53
N GLN A 37 3.37 -11.14 -12.08
CA GLN A 37 2.26 -10.50 -12.74
C GLN A 37 2.55 -9.01 -12.65
N ASN A 38 3.14 -8.47 -13.71
CA ASN A 38 3.08 -7.06 -13.98
C ASN A 38 1.61 -6.79 -14.34
N THR A 39 0.72 -6.84 -13.36
CA THR A 39 -0.65 -6.39 -13.50
C THR A 39 -0.55 -4.88 -13.63
N GLY A 40 -0.23 -4.39 -14.83
CA GLY A 40 -0.42 -3.00 -15.16
C GLY A 40 -1.84 -2.62 -14.76
N LEU A 41 -2.03 -1.43 -14.19
CA LEU A 41 -3.32 -0.98 -13.64
C LEU A 41 -4.48 -1.39 -14.55
N THR A 42 -5.32 -2.32 -14.09
CA THR A 42 -6.49 -2.80 -14.85
C THR A 42 -7.58 -1.77 -14.74
N GLU A 43 -8.17 -1.40 -15.88
CA GLU A 43 -9.32 -0.50 -15.89
C GLU A 43 -10.59 -1.30 -15.54
N GLU A 44 -11.28 -0.89 -14.48
CA GLU A 44 -12.56 -1.44 -14.08
C GLU A 44 -13.63 -0.34 -14.19
N ILE A 45 -14.70 -0.63 -14.93
CA ILE A 45 -15.83 0.28 -15.07
C ILE A 45 -16.74 0.11 -13.86
N VAL A 46 -16.64 1.06 -12.93
CA VAL A 46 -17.47 1.08 -11.71
C VAL A 46 -18.93 1.43 -12.02
N SER A 47 -19.18 2.31 -13.00
CA SER A 47 -20.53 2.75 -13.39
C SER A 47 -20.57 3.37 -14.79
N GLY A 48 -21.74 3.43 -15.39
CA GLY A 48 -21.99 4.03 -16.71
C GLY A 48 -22.12 3.01 -17.86
N LYS A 49 -22.64 3.46 -19.00
CA LYS A 49 -22.72 2.69 -20.25
C LYS A 49 -22.35 3.57 -21.45
N GLY A 50 -21.39 3.13 -22.26
CA GLY A 50 -21.31 3.52 -23.68
C GLY A 50 -20.79 4.93 -24.02
N SER A 51 -20.03 5.59 -23.14
CA SER A 51 -19.28 6.81 -23.50
C SER A 51 -17.80 6.50 -23.66
N PRO A 52 -17.10 7.07 -24.67
CA PRO A 52 -15.64 7.01 -24.73
C PRO A 52 -14.99 7.86 -23.64
N ASP A 53 -15.67 8.91 -23.14
CA ASP A 53 -15.19 9.75 -22.05
C ASP A 53 -15.39 9.04 -20.70
N LYS A 54 -14.37 9.11 -19.84
CA LYS A 54 -14.33 8.48 -18.52
C LYS A 54 -13.77 9.40 -17.43
N LEU A 55 -14.14 9.11 -16.19
CA LEU A 55 -13.55 9.70 -14.99
C LEU A 55 -12.66 8.64 -14.33
N LEU A 56 -11.43 9.03 -13.99
CA LEU A 56 -10.51 8.15 -13.29
C LEU A 56 -10.75 8.26 -11.78
N LEU A 57 -11.13 7.15 -11.15
CA LEU A 57 -11.23 7.02 -9.71
C LEU A 57 -9.91 6.46 -9.16
N ILE A 58 -9.28 7.19 -8.24
CA ILE A 58 -8.03 6.79 -7.59
C ILE A 58 -8.28 6.62 -6.09
N PRO A 59 -8.26 5.39 -5.55
CA PRO A 59 -8.40 5.17 -4.12
C PRO A 59 -7.12 5.53 -3.37
N VAL A 60 -7.29 6.21 -2.24
CA VAL A 60 -6.27 6.54 -1.24
C VAL A 60 -6.71 5.89 0.07
N ASP A 61 -6.43 4.59 0.17
CA ASP A 61 -6.84 3.73 1.29
C ASP A 61 -5.69 3.46 2.27
N GLY A 62 -5.97 3.70 3.55
CA GLY A 62 -5.09 3.35 4.65
C GLY A 62 -3.83 4.22 4.76
N PHE A 63 -2.76 3.66 5.34
CA PHE A 63 -1.55 4.42 5.64
C PHE A 63 -0.79 4.87 4.38
N ILE A 64 -0.37 6.13 4.36
CA ILE A 64 0.37 6.74 3.23
C ILE A 64 1.88 6.67 3.50
N GLY A 65 2.65 5.91 2.70
CA GLY A 65 4.09 5.79 2.94
C GLY A 65 4.89 5.30 1.75
N ASP A 66 6.19 5.65 1.74
CA ASP A 66 7.15 5.34 0.67
C ASP A 66 7.76 3.92 0.75
N ARG A 67 7.41 3.16 1.80
CA ARG A 67 7.88 1.78 1.95
C ARG A 67 6.80 0.83 1.47
N ALA A 68 6.99 0.31 0.26
CA ALA A 68 6.41 -0.97 -0.10
C ALA A 68 6.75 -1.94 1.05
N GLN A 69 5.74 -2.50 1.71
CA GLN A 69 5.98 -3.67 2.54
C GLN A 69 6.57 -4.71 1.60
N LYS A 70 7.88 -4.96 1.71
CA LYS A 70 8.49 -6.15 1.10
C LYS A 70 7.79 -7.32 1.76
N GLY A 71 6.70 -7.78 1.15
CA GLY A 71 6.05 -9.02 1.51
C GLY A 71 7.07 -10.15 1.41
N ILE A 72 6.72 -11.29 2.00
CA ILE A 72 7.48 -12.52 1.78
C ILE A 72 7.58 -12.72 0.26
N PRO A 73 8.78 -12.98 -0.30
CA PRO A 73 9.00 -13.11 -1.74
C PRO A 73 8.31 -14.38 -2.26
N PHE A 74 6.98 -14.35 -2.35
CA PHE A 74 6.04 -15.31 -2.93
C PHE A 74 4.57 -14.96 -2.61
N LEU A 75 4.32 -14.17 -1.56
CA LEU A 75 2.97 -13.84 -1.04
C LEU A 75 2.40 -12.49 -1.52
N GLY A 76 3.10 -11.83 -2.46
CA GLY A 76 2.74 -10.50 -2.93
C GLY A 76 3.22 -9.41 -1.97
N GLY A 77 3.90 -8.40 -2.51
CA GLY A 77 4.17 -7.16 -1.79
C GLY A 77 3.05 -6.15 -2.07
N ARG A 78 2.70 -5.32 -1.08
CA ARG A 78 1.82 -4.17 -1.32
C ARG A 78 2.66 -3.06 -1.95
N GLU A 79 2.25 -2.58 -3.12
CA GLU A 79 2.96 -1.53 -3.86
C GLU A 79 3.06 -0.24 -3.02
N ASP A 80 4.16 0.50 -3.19
CA ASP A 80 4.33 1.83 -2.62
C ASP A 80 3.21 2.77 -3.10
N THR A 81 2.47 3.38 -2.17
CA THR A 81 1.35 4.29 -2.47
C THR A 81 1.76 5.41 -3.42
N VAL A 82 2.98 5.95 -3.27
CA VAL A 82 3.44 7.05 -4.12
C VAL A 82 3.72 6.57 -5.54
N THR A 83 4.25 5.36 -5.70
CA THR A 83 4.52 4.76 -7.02
C THR A 83 3.23 4.36 -7.73
N ALA A 84 2.29 3.74 -7.03
CA ALA A 84 0.97 3.41 -7.56
C ALA A 84 0.24 4.68 -8.05
N MET A 85 0.20 5.72 -7.22
CA MET A 85 -0.38 7.02 -7.55
C MET A 85 0.26 7.66 -8.79
N ARG A 86 1.61 7.63 -8.88
CA ARG A 86 2.33 8.14 -10.04
C ARG A 86 1.94 7.39 -11.32
N SER A 87 1.84 6.08 -11.25
CA SER A 87 1.47 5.24 -12.39
C SER A 87 0.04 5.55 -12.85
N MET A 88 -0.91 5.74 -11.94
CA MET A 88 -2.29 6.10 -12.27
C MET A 88 -2.40 7.48 -12.91
N LEU A 89 -1.75 8.49 -12.34
CA LEU A 89 -1.74 9.85 -12.91
C LEU A 89 -1.05 9.87 -14.28
N LYS A 90 0.05 9.14 -14.45
CA LYS A 90 0.67 8.99 -15.77
C LYS A 90 -0.26 8.35 -16.79
N LYS A 91 -1.04 7.34 -16.40
CA LYS A 91 -2.04 6.76 -17.32
C LYS A 91 -3.09 7.79 -17.71
N ALA A 92 -3.57 8.60 -16.76
CA ALA A 92 -4.50 9.69 -17.06
C ALA A 92 -3.91 10.72 -18.06
N GLU A 93 -2.61 11.06 -17.93
CA GLU A 93 -1.94 11.99 -18.85
C GLU A 93 -1.85 11.47 -20.30
N HIS A 94 -1.83 10.15 -20.49
CA HIS A 94 -1.67 9.53 -21.82
C HIS A 94 -3.00 9.07 -22.42
N ASP A 95 -4.11 9.26 -21.70
CA ASP A 95 -5.43 8.77 -22.10
C ASP A 95 -6.38 9.95 -22.35
N PRO A 96 -6.63 10.34 -23.62
CA PRO A 96 -7.47 11.48 -23.95
C PRO A 96 -8.94 11.28 -23.59
N SER A 97 -9.37 10.05 -23.32
CA SER A 97 -10.71 9.75 -22.82
C SER A 97 -10.90 10.15 -21.36
N VAL A 98 -9.81 10.37 -20.60
CA VAL A 98 -9.91 10.78 -19.19
C VAL A 98 -10.24 12.26 -19.11
N ARG A 99 -11.49 12.56 -18.73
CA ARG A 99 -12.01 13.93 -18.64
C ARG A 99 -11.97 14.52 -17.25
N GLY A 100 -11.59 13.73 -16.25
CA GLY A 100 -11.41 14.18 -14.87
C GLY A 100 -10.84 13.07 -13.97
N VAL A 101 -10.33 13.47 -12.82
CA VAL A 101 -9.77 12.57 -11.79
C VAL A 101 -10.48 12.81 -10.47
N ILE A 102 -10.85 11.74 -9.78
CA ILE A 102 -11.43 11.79 -8.43
C ILE A 102 -10.54 10.94 -7.51
N PHE A 103 -9.98 11.55 -6.48
CA PHE A 103 -9.33 10.83 -5.38
C PHE A 103 -10.38 10.44 -4.35
N LEU A 104 -10.58 9.15 -4.14
CA LEU A 104 -11.42 8.61 -3.06
C LEU A 104 -10.53 8.43 -1.84
N ILE A 105 -10.71 9.25 -0.81
CA ILE A 105 -9.83 9.30 0.36
C ILE A 105 -10.52 8.62 1.54
N ASP A 106 -9.91 7.53 1.99
CA ASP A 106 -10.18 6.91 3.28
C ASP A 106 -8.86 6.55 3.97
N SER A 107 -8.27 7.54 4.65
CA SER A 107 -6.93 7.44 5.19
C SER A 107 -6.73 8.27 6.47
N PRO A 108 -6.12 7.69 7.52
CA PRO A 108 -5.68 8.44 8.70
C PRO A 108 -4.43 9.30 8.44
N GLY A 109 -3.87 9.26 7.22
CA GLY A 109 -2.64 9.94 6.82
C GLY A 109 -1.43 9.00 6.79
N GLY A 110 -0.24 9.56 7.00
CA GLY A 110 0.98 8.77 7.04
C GLY A 110 2.26 9.59 7.06
N SER A 111 3.29 9.09 6.36
CA SER A 111 4.59 9.76 6.24
C SER A 111 4.44 11.17 5.67
N VAL A 112 5.10 12.13 6.31
CA VAL A 112 5.18 13.53 5.84
C VAL A 112 5.74 13.58 4.41
N THR A 113 6.85 12.89 4.16
CA THR A 113 7.51 12.88 2.84
C THR A 113 6.62 12.26 1.76
N ALA A 114 5.95 11.14 2.05
CA ALA A 114 5.09 10.49 1.07
C ALA A 114 3.89 11.38 0.71
N SER A 115 3.29 12.01 1.73
CA SER A 115 2.16 12.92 1.57
C SER A 115 2.56 14.14 0.74
N ASP A 116 3.73 14.71 1.00
CA ASP A 116 4.27 15.86 0.26
C ASP A 116 4.56 15.55 -1.20
N ARG A 117 5.18 14.39 -1.46
CA ARG A 117 5.43 13.92 -2.83
C ARG A 117 4.13 13.77 -3.62
N ILE A 118 3.08 13.21 -3.00
CA ILE A 118 1.78 13.05 -3.66
C ILE A 118 1.11 14.41 -3.88
N TYR A 119 1.11 15.29 -2.88
CA TYR A 119 0.56 16.65 -3.01
C TYR A 119 1.18 17.39 -4.21
N HIS A 120 2.53 17.42 -4.29
CA HIS A 120 3.23 18.06 -5.39
C HIS A 120 3.00 17.38 -6.74
N MET A 121 2.82 16.05 -6.74
CA MET A 121 2.50 15.29 -7.95
C MET A 121 1.12 15.65 -8.49
N ILE A 122 0.10 15.77 -7.64
CA ILE A 122 -1.25 16.19 -8.02
C ILE A 122 -1.21 17.63 -8.57
N ARG A 123 -0.52 18.54 -7.87
CA ARG A 123 -0.35 19.93 -8.31
C ARG A 123 0.31 20.01 -9.68
N SER A 124 1.37 19.22 -9.90
CA SER A 124 2.10 19.17 -11.17
C SER A 124 1.29 18.53 -12.30
N PHE A 125 0.44 17.54 -11.98
CA PHE A 125 -0.51 16.94 -12.92
C PHE A 125 -1.51 18.00 -13.40
N ARG A 126 -2.17 18.71 -12.48
CA ARG A 126 -3.15 19.77 -12.80
C ARG A 126 -2.57 20.87 -13.69
N GLN A 127 -1.33 21.25 -13.44
CA GLN A 127 -0.65 22.28 -14.25
C GLN A 127 -0.39 21.84 -15.69
N ARG A 128 -0.08 20.56 -15.91
CA ARG A 128 0.24 20.02 -17.24
C ARG A 128 -0.99 19.49 -17.98
N HIS A 129 -2.01 19.07 -17.26
CA HIS A 129 -3.21 18.42 -17.78
C HIS A 129 -4.45 19.09 -17.16
N PRO A 130 -4.99 20.15 -17.79
CA PRO A 130 -6.05 20.98 -17.23
C PRO A 130 -7.42 20.31 -17.35
N ILE A 131 -7.59 19.19 -16.66
CA ILE A 131 -8.88 18.53 -16.43
C ILE A 131 -9.26 18.67 -14.96
N PRO A 132 -10.56 18.63 -14.60
CA PRO A 132 -11.00 18.70 -13.22
C PRO A 132 -10.42 17.58 -12.35
N VAL A 133 -9.89 17.95 -11.18
CA VAL A 133 -9.36 17.03 -10.17
C VAL A 133 -10.07 17.26 -8.86
N PHE A 134 -10.80 16.26 -8.38
CA PHE A 134 -11.55 16.31 -7.12
C PHE A 134 -10.93 15.39 -6.08
N ALA A 135 -11.04 15.74 -4.80
CA ALA A 135 -10.81 14.83 -3.69
C ALA A 135 -12.12 14.64 -2.92
N LEU A 136 -12.59 13.41 -2.82
CA LEU A 136 -13.77 13.03 -2.04
C LEU A 136 -13.31 12.26 -0.82
N VAL A 137 -13.54 12.81 0.37
CA VAL A 137 -13.29 12.12 1.63
C VAL A 137 -14.50 11.26 1.98
N GLU A 138 -14.26 9.96 2.12
CA GLU A 138 -15.26 8.97 2.51
C GLU A 138 -15.36 8.92 4.04
N ASP A 139 -14.72 7.98 4.73
CA ASP A 139 -14.81 7.87 6.18
C ASP A 139 -13.78 8.74 6.89
N ILE A 140 -12.49 8.67 6.49
CA ILE A 140 -11.40 9.40 7.14
C ILE A 140 -10.54 10.17 6.13
N GLY A 141 -10.28 11.45 6.39
CA GLY A 141 -9.38 12.30 5.61
C GLY A 141 -8.52 13.15 6.53
N ALA A 142 -7.59 12.52 7.25
CA ALA A 142 -6.82 13.15 8.31
C ALA A 142 -5.31 13.24 8.02
N SER A 143 -4.62 14.18 8.66
CA SER A 143 -3.16 14.36 8.60
C SER A 143 -2.63 14.40 7.16
N GLY A 144 -1.72 13.51 6.78
CA GLY A 144 -1.17 13.41 5.42
C GLY A 144 -2.22 13.24 4.31
N ALA A 145 -3.37 12.62 4.61
CA ALA A 145 -4.45 12.47 3.64
C ALA A 145 -5.16 13.80 3.36
N TYR A 146 -5.41 14.59 4.42
CA TYR A 146 -5.90 15.96 4.29
C TYR A 146 -4.91 16.82 3.49
N TYR A 147 -3.60 16.66 3.74
CA TYR A 147 -2.56 17.38 3.01
C TYR A 147 -2.57 17.07 1.51
N ILE A 148 -2.74 15.80 1.14
CA ILE A 148 -2.88 15.38 -0.26
C ILE A 148 -4.17 15.93 -0.89
N ALA A 149 -5.29 15.90 -0.18
CA ALA A 149 -6.58 16.40 -0.65
C ALA A 149 -6.49 17.87 -1.10
N MET A 150 -5.71 18.69 -0.37
CA MET A 150 -5.45 20.10 -0.72
C MET A 150 -4.73 20.28 -2.07
N GLY A 151 -4.18 19.21 -2.65
CA GLY A 151 -3.61 19.21 -3.99
C GLY A 151 -4.65 19.28 -5.11
N ALA A 152 -5.91 18.93 -4.84
CA ALA A 152 -7.02 18.91 -5.81
C ALA A 152 -7.57 20.32 -6.12
N ASP A 153 -8.48 20.43 -7.11
CA ASP A 153 -9.22 21.66 -7.38
C ASP A 153 -10.27 21.93 -6.30
N GLU A 154 -10.99 20.89 -5.88
CA GLU A 154 -12.03 20.97 -4.87
C GLU A 154 -12.02 19.72 -3.99
N VAL A 155 -12.33 19.91 -2.71
CA VAL A 155 -12.39 18.83 -1.71
C VAL A 155 -13.80 18.72 -1.17
N TRP A 156 -14.40 17.55 -1.35
CA TRP A 156 -15.71 17.18 -0.86
C TRP A 156 -15.56 16.24 0.32
N VAL A 157 -16.39 16.45 1.33
CA VAL A 157 -16.32 15.69 2.58
C VAL A 157 -17.74 15.32 2.97
N HIS A 158 -17.98 14.04 3.27
CA HIS A 158 -19.28 13.65 3.80
C HIS A 158 -19.49 14.27 5.19
N PRO A 159 -20.71 14.72 5.57
CA PRO A 159 -20.93 15.40 6.85
C PRO A 159 -20.53 14.61 8.10
N THR A 160 -20.40 13.27 7.98
CA THR A 160 -19.97 12.38 9.06
C THR A 160 -18.51 11.96 8.98
N SER A 161 -17.77 12.37 7.95
CA SER A 161 -16.35 12.01 7.81
C SER A 161 -15.49 12.65 8.89
N ILE A 162 -14.41 11.97 9.26
CA ILE A 162 -13.40 12.51 10.16
C ILE A 162 -12.31 13.17 9.33
N VAL A 163 -12.25 14.51 9.39
CA VAL A 163 -11.17 15.30 8.79
C VAL A 163 -10.39 16.07 9.86
N GLY A 164 -9.17 16.48 9.54
CA GLY A 164 -8.32 17.24 10.46
C GLY A 164 -7.03 16.49 10.80
N SER A 165 -6.65 16.45 12.09
CA SER A 165 -5.33 15.94 12.53
C SER A 165 -4.17 16.67 11.83
N ILE A 166 -4.31 18.01 11.72
CA ILE A 166 -3.33 18.87 11.05
C ILE A 166 -2.18 19.12 12.03
N GLY A 167 -1.09 18.40 11.82
CA GLY A 167 0.12 18.50 12.64
C GLY A 167 1.12 17.41 12.28
N VAL A 168 2.32 17.53 12.84
CA VAL A 168 3.37 16.52 12.72
C VAL A 168 3.71 16.05 14.12
N VAL A 169 3.78 14.73 14.30
CA VAL A 169 4.15 14.12 15.57
C VAL A 169 5.44 13.33 15.41
N VAL A 170 6.37 13.55 16.33
CA VAL A 170 7.54 12.69 16.50
C VAL A 170 7.27 11.86 17.75
N PHE A 171 7.04 10.57 17.56
CA PHE A 171 6.75 9.67 18.67
C PHE A 171 8.05 9.22 19.34
N ASN A 172 8.18 9.46 20.65
CA ASN A 172 9.35 9.07 21.44
C ASN A 172 8.92 8.37 22.73
N VAL A 173 9.60 7.28 23.09
CA VAL A 173 9.32 6.51 24.31
C VAL A 173 10.59 6.36 25.12
N GLY A 174 10.59 6.81 26.38
CA GLY A 174 11.70 6.64 27.31
C GLY A 174 11.55 5.39 28.19
N VAL A 175 12.65 4.66 28.41
CA VAL A 175 12.67 3.43 29.22
C VAL A 175 13.67 3.46 30.39
N THR A 176 14.30 4.61 30.66
CA THR A 176 15.32 4.78 31.71
C THR A 176 14.89 4.27 33.09
N GLY A 177 13.65 4.56 33.49
CA GLY A 177 13.10 4.12 34.76
C GLY A 177 12.98 2.59 34.88
N LEU A 178 12.67 1.90 33.78
CA LEU A 178 12.63 0.44 33.74
C LEU A 178 14.04 -0.14 33.82
N MET A 179 14.97 0.37 33.01
CA MET A 179 16.37 -0.07 32.99
C MET A 179 17.01 0.00 34.38
N LYS A 180 16.76 1.09 35.11
CA LYS A 180 17.23 1.26 36.49
C LYS A 180 16.73 0.17 37.44
N LYS A 181 15.48 -0.29 37.29
CA LYS A 181 14.89 -1.35 38.13
C LYS A 181 15.50 -2.73 37.86
N ILE A 182 15.89 -2.99 36.62
CA ILE A 182 16.45 -4.28 36.19
C ILE A 182 17.99 -4.29 36.14
N GLY A 183 18.64 -3.21 36.61
CA GLY A 183 20.10 -3.10 36.66
C GLY A 183 20.79 -2.94 35.30
N VAL A 184 20.08 -2.49 34.27
CA VAL A 184 20.65 -2.22 32.95
C VAL A 184 21.08 -0.75 32.86
N THR A 185 22.26 -0.49 32.30
CA THR A 185 22.80 0.85 32.10
C THR A 185 23.21 1.05 30.64
N ASP A 186 22.81 2.18 30.05
CA ASP A 186 23.35 2.60 28.75
C ASP A 186 24.81 3.02 28.89
N ARG A 187 25.63 2.67 27.89
CA ARG A 187 27.06 3.01 27.80
C ARG A 187 27.43 3.51 26.40
N SER A 188 26.45 4.09 25.71
CA SER A 188 26.62 4.67 24.38
C SER A 188 27.68 5.77 24.42
N ILE A 189 28.56 5.77 23.42
CA ILE A 189 29.59 6.80 23.21
C ILE A 189 29.31 7.38 21.84
N THR A 190 29.00 8.68 21.79
CA THR A 190 28.66 9.37 20.55
C THR A 190 29.65 10.48 20.27
N SER A 191 29.76 10.83 18.98
CA SER A 191 30.66 11.90 18.54
C SER A 191 30.08 13.31 18.75
N GLY A 192 28.92 13.44 19.40
CA GLY A 192 28.24 14.72 19.62
C GLY A 192 26.85 14.53 20.24
N GLU A 193 26.44 15.49 21.06
CA GLU A 193 25.25 15.41 21.92
C GLU A 193 23.94 15.15 21.15
N GLU A 194 23.77 15.78 20.00
CA GLU A 194 22.54 15.67 19.19
C GLU A 194 22.34 14.28 18.58
N LYS A 195 23.38 13.44 18.53
CA LYS A 195 23.26 12.08 17.98
C LYS A 195 22.47 11.15 18.90
N GLU A 196 22.29 11.54 20.15
CA GLU A 196 21.43 10.83 21.10
C GLU A 196 20.06 11.50 21.24
N MET A 197 19.75 12.54 20.46
CA MET A 197 18.42 13.16 20.47
C MET A 197 17.36 12.10 20.18
N GLY A 198 16.37 12.03 21.06
CA GLY A 198 15.32 11.03 21.01
C GLY A 198 15.75 9.61 21.41
N SER A 199 16.93 9.42 22.01
CA SER A 199 17.29 8.12 22.58
C SER A 199 16.32 7.70 23.70
N PRO A 200 15.80 6.46 23.66
CA PRO A 200 14.91 5.95 24.70
C PRO A 200 15.65 5.69 26.03
N PHE A 201 16.98 5.69 26.00
CA PHE A 201 17.84 5.26 27.11
C PHE A 201 18.39 6.42 27.95
N ARG A 202 18.04 7.66 27.61
CA ARG A 202 18.34 8.85 28.43
C ARG A 202 17.11 9.69 28.63
N HIS A 203 17.20 10.62 29.57
CA HIS A 203 16.18 11.64 29.72
C HIS A 203 16.27 12.64 28.56
N MET A 204 15.11 13.04 28.07
CA MET A 204 14.98 14.12 27.09
C MET A 204 15.36 15.44 27.76
N SER A 205 16.33 16.15 27.19
CA SER A 205 16.74 17.48 27.64
C SER A 205 15.77 18.55 27.13
N THR A 206 15.87 19.77 27.65
CA THR A 206 15.10 20.91 27.15
C THR A 206 15.46 21.27 25.71
N LYS A 207 16.71 21.02 25.30
CA LYS A 207 17.18 21.25 23.93
C LYS A 207 16.57 20.25 22.94
N ASP A 208 16.36 19.01 23.37
CA ASP A 208 15.70 17.98 22.56
C ASP A 208 14.19 18.24 22.35
N GLN A 209 13.59 19.17 23.11
CA GLN A 209 12.15 19.49 23.07
C GLN A 209 11.81 20.67 22.14
N GLN A 210 12.82 21.33 21.57
CA GLN A 210 12.68 22.49 20.68
C GLN A 210 12.75 22.07 19.22
#